data_AF-A0A964BT01-F1
#
_entry.id   AF-A0A964BT01-F1
#
_cell.length_a   1.000
_cell.length_b   1.000
_cell.length_c   1.000
_cell.angle_alpha   90.00
_cell.angle_beta   90.00
_cell.angle_gamma   90.00
#
_symmetry.space_group_name_H-M   'P 1'
#
loop_
_entity.id
_entity.type
_entity.pdbx_description
1 polymer ?
#
loop_
_entity_poly.entity_id
_entity_poly.type
_entity_poly.pdbx_seq_one_letter_code
_entity_poly.pdbx_strand_id
1 'polypeptide(L)'
;MISSELFISLLSDCKNSLHLLLSSRKRSAKLWIQAIAISLLVVLTSFSTWCISPALATINDDRYEGNVFVLFGGNGSLVPPRMDLPTSLKKEKPAILVFYVDDSSDCKQFSGLITRVQEFYGRAASIIPVTVDSFIDRDKYTPDEPAYYYSGVVPETVILDQKGKVVYDGKGQVPYEEIDDVLREVFNLLPRSESQVLKRRSFNEFNSGMAE
;
A
#
# COMPACT_ATOMS: atom_id res chain seq x y z
N MET A 1 -17.84 2.62 94.11
CA MET A 1 -18.51 2.55 92.80
C MET A 1 -17.74 3.40 91.81
N ILE A 2 -16.62 2.89 91.29
CA ILE A 2 -15.91 3.54 90.18
C ILE A 2 -16.40 2.84 88.93
N SER A 3 -17.25 3.58 88.24
CA SER A 3 -18.00 3.37 87.00
C SER A 3 -17.48 2.30 86.03
N SER A 4 -18.27 1.23 85.86
CA SER A 4 -18.17 0.25 84.78
C SER A 4 -18.29 0.87 83.38
N GLU A 5 -18.90 2.06 83.29
CA GLU A 5 -19.10 2.83 82.05
C GLU A 5 -17.77 3.30 81.44
N LEU A 6 -16.80 3.68 82.27
CA LEU A 6 -15.49 4.17 81.83
C LEU A 6 -14.65 3.06 81.18
N PHE A 7 -14.78 1.83 81.66
CA PHE A 7 -14.07 0.67 81.11
C PHE A 7 -14.66 0.23 79.75
N ILE A 8 -15.98 0.29 79.60
CA ILE A 8 -16.67 -0.06 78.34
C ILE A 8 -16.38 0.97 77.24
N SER A 9 -16.33 2.26 77.58
CA SER A 9 -15.98 3.33 76.63
C SER A 9 -14.54 3.18 76.10
N LEU A 10 -13.56 2.91 76.98
CA LEU A 10 -12.16 2.70 76.59
C LEU A 10 -11.96 1.46 75.70
N LEU A 11 -12.68 0.38 75.95
CA LEU A 11 -12.65 -0.83 75.12
C LEU A 11 -13.28 -0.61 73.73
N SER A 12 -14.36 0.18 73.66
CA SER A 12 -15.01 0.56 72.40
C SER A 12 -14.10 1.43 71.53
N ASP A 13 -13.45 2.45 72.12
CA ASP A 13 -12.52 3.32 71.41
C ASP A 13 -11.26 2.59 70.95
N CYS A 14 -10.75 1.65 71.76
CA CYS A 14 -9.63 0.80 71.36
C CYS A 14 -9.98 -0.10 70.17
N LYS A 15 -11.19 -0.67 70.15
CA LYS A 15 -11.68 -1.52 69.05
C LYS A 15 -11.91 -0.72 67.77
N ASN A 16 -12.43 0.50 67.87
CA ASN A 16 -12.63 1.41 66.73
C ASN A 16 -11.29 1.92 66.16
N SER A 17 -10.33 2.29 67.02
CA SER A 17 -8.97 2.65 66.58
C SER A 17 -8.26 1.48 65.90
N LEU A 18 -8.38 0.27 66.43
CA LEU A 18 -7.79 -0.94 65.81
C LEU A 18 -8.43 -1.24 64.44
N HIS A 19 -9.75 -1.07 64.31
CA HIS A 19 -10.46 -1.26 63.04
C HIS A 19 -10.08 -0.18 61.99
N LEU A 20 -9.91 1.08 62.41
CA LEU A 20 -9.44 2.18 61.56
C LEU A 20 -7.99 1.94 61.08
N LEU A 21 -7.10 1.46 61.94
CA LEU A 21 -5.72 1.12 61.58
C LEU A 21 -5.64 -0.10 60.64
N LEU A 22 -6.48 -1.11 60.84
CA LEU A 22 -6.55 -2.28 59.96
C LEU A 22 -7.13 -1.94 58.58
N SER A 23 -8.14 -1.06 58.53
CA SER A 23 -8.74 -0.60 57.26
C SER A 23 -7.83 0.33 56.46
N SER A 24 -7.06 1.21 57.12
CA SER A 24 -6.07 2.06 56.46
C SER A 24 -4.90 1.25 55.89
N ARG A 25 -4.43 0.22 56.61
CA ARG A 25 -3.39 -0.71 56.16
C ARG A 25 -3.84 -1.54 54.95
N LYS A 26 -5.09 -2.01 54.93
CA LYS A 26 -5.68 -2.73 53.77
C LYS A 26 -5.86 -1.83 52.55
N ARG A 27 -6.26 -0.56 52.74
CA ARG A 27 -6.37 0.44 51.65
C ARG A 27 -5.01 0.78 51.06
N SER A 28 -4.00 0.97 51.91
CA SER A 28 -2.61 1.18 51.50
C SER A 28 -2.07 -0.01 50.70
N ALA A 29 -2.24 -1.25 51.20
CA ALA A 29 -1.81 -2.46 50.48
C ALA A 29 -2.46 -2.62 49.10
N LYS A 30 -3.76 -2.29 48.95
CA LYS A 30 -4.43 -2.29 47.65
C LYS A 30 -3.84 -1.27 46.67
N LEU A 31 -3.51 -0.06 47.14
CA LEU A 31 -2.87 0.97 46.32
C LEU A 31 -1.46 0.55 45.88
N TRP A 32 -0.69 -0.11 46.76
CA TRP A 32 0.63 -0.67 46.41
C TRP A 32 0.54 -1.79 45.38
N ILE A 33 -0.41 -2.72 45.55
CA ILE A 33 -0.66 -3.80 44.57
C ILE A 33 -1.06 -3.21 43.21
N GLN A 34 -1.93 -2.19 43.19
CA GLN A 34 -2.32 -1.48 41.97
C GLN A 34 -1.13 -0.79 41.31
N ALA A 35 -0.28 -0.10 42.08
CA ALA A 35 0.92 0.56 41.55
C ALA A 35 1.92 -0.44 40.94
N ILE A 36 2.13 -1.58 41.59
CA ILE A 36 2.99 -2.66 41.08
C ILE A 36 2.41 -3.26 39.80
N ALA A 37 1.10 -3.53 39.78
CA ALA A 37 0.44 -4.06 38.59
C ALA A 37 0.51 -3.09 37.40
N ILE A 38 0.32 -1.79 37.64
CA ILE A 38 0.47 -0.75 36.62
C ILE A 38 1.92 -0.67 36.14
N SER A 39 2.89 -0.70 37.06
CA SER A 39 4.32 -0.69 36.71
C SER A 39 4.70 -1.90 35.84
N LEU A 40 4.23 -3.11 36.19
CA LEU A 40 4.44 -4.31 35.39
C LEU A 40 3.79 -4.20 34.01
N LEU A 41 2.57 -3.66 33.92
CA LEU A 41 1.89 -3.43 32.66
C LEU A 41 2.68 -2.47 31.78
N VAL A 42 3.18 -1.36 32.33
CA VAL A 42 3.99 -0.37 31.61
C VAL A 42 5.31 -0.96 31.13
N VAL A 43 5.98 -1.77 31.95
CA VAL A 43 7.22 -2.46 31.54
C VAL A 43 6.93 -3.46 30.44
N LEU A 44 5.85 -4.23 30.54
CA LEU A 44 5.47 -5.23 29.54
C LEU A 44 5.13 -4.60 28.19
N THR A 45 4.34 -3.50 28.19
CA THR A 45 4.01 -2.79 26.95
C THR A 45 5.23 -2.10 26.35
N SER A 46 6.11 -1.51 27.18
CA SER A 46 7.35 -0.89 26.71
C SER A 46 8.34 -1.90 26.14
N PHE A 47 8.39 -3.12 26.71
CA PHE A 47 9.25 -4.18 26.18
C PHE A 47 8.70 -4.77 24.87
N SER A 48 7.38 -4.81 24.72
CA SER A 48 6.75 -5.32 23.50
C SER A 48 7.03 -4.49 22.25
N THR A 49 7.28 -3.18 22.38
CA THR A 49 7.62 -2.32 21.23
C THR A 49 9.05 -2.52 20.73
N TRP A 50 9.96 -3.03 21.55
CA TRP A 50 11.33 -3.37 21.13
C TRP A 50 11.44 -4.69 20.37
N CYS A 51 10.43 -5.57 20.48
CA CYS A 51 10.42 -6.85 19.78
C CYS A 51 9.76 -6.78 18.39
N ILE A 52 9.28 -5.61 17.97
CA ILE A 52 8.67 -5.43 16.65
C ILE A 52 9.77 -5.07 15.66
N SER A 53 10.16 -6.02 14.80
CA SER A 53 10.94 -5.69 13.61
C SER A 53 10.13 -4.76 12.71
N PRO A 54 10.71 -3.66 12.20
CA PRO A 54 9.97 -2.80 11.27
C PRO A 54 9.61 -3.61 10.01
N ALA A 55 8.33 -3.63 9.66
CA ALA A 55 7.89 -4.10 8.36
C ALA A 55 8.25 -3.01 7.33
N LEU A 56 9.47 -3.08 6.80
CA LEU A 56 9.96 -2.17 5.78
C LEU A 56 9.52 -2.69 4.42
N ALA A 57 8.51 -2.04 3.82
CA ALA A 57 8.19 -2.26 2.42
C ALA A 57 9.32 -1.68 1.56
N THR A 58 9.96 -2.51 0.73
CA THR A 58 11.15 -2.09 -0.03
C THR A 58 10.91 -2.21 -1.52
N ILE A 59 11.05 -1.08 -2.23
CA ILE A 59 10.87 -1.01 -3.69
C ILE A 59 12.00 -1.71 -4.48
N ASN A 60 13.15 -1.92 -3.84
CA ASN A 60 14.39 -2.43 -4.44
C ASN A 60 14.65 -3.92 -4.16
N ASP A 61 13.65 -4.65 -3.66
CA ASP A 61 13.77 -6.09 -3.45
C ASP A 61 12.63 -6.87 -4.10
N ASP A 62 12.86 -8.17 -4.25
CA ASP A 62 11.94 -9.11 -4.89
C ASP A 62 11.02 -9.80 -3.86
N ARG A 63 10.61 -9.08 -2.80
CA ARG A 63 9.70 -9.62 -1.80
C ARG A 63 8.25 -9.27 -2.14
N TYR A 64 7.36 -10.25 -2.10
CA TYR A 64 5.93 -10.00 -2.19
C TYR A 64 5.43 -9.23 -0.97
N GLU A 65 4.90 -8.03 -1.20
CA GLU A 65 4.40 -7.13 -0.16
C GLU A 65 2.91 -6.76 -0.38
N GLY A 66 2.34 -7.20 -1.51
CA GLY A 66 1.00 -6.89 -1.98
C GLY A 66 1.03 -6.35 -3.41
N ASN A 67 -0.11 -5.87 -3.90
CA ASN A 67 -0.20 -5.44 -5.29
C ASN A 67 0.66 -4.21 -5.60
N VAL A 68 1.51 -4.29 -6.63
CA VAL A 68 2.50 -3.23 -6.93
C VAL A 68 1.88 -1.89 -7.28
N PHE A 69 0.74 -1.86 -7.99
CA PHE A 69 0.07 -0.60 -8.35
C PHE A 69 -0.65 0.06 -7.17
N VAL A 70 -1.15 -0.76 -6.23
CA VAL A 70 -1.80 -0.28 -5.01
C VAL A 70 -0.77 0.30 -4.04
N LEU A 71 0.37 -0.37 -3.87
CA LEU A 71 1.38 0.00 -2.88
C LEU A 71 2.40 1.02 -3.40
N PHE A 72 2.96 0.80 -4.60
CA PHE A 72 4.06 1.60 -5.14
C PHE A 72 3.62 2.55 -6.25
N GLY A 73 2.60 2.17 -7.02
CA GLY A 73 2.09 2.98 -8.12
C GLY A 73 1.39 4.27 -7.68
N GLY A 74 0.94 4.36 -6.42
CA GLY A 74 0.23 5.54 -5.91
C GLY A 74 -1.19 5.72 -6.47
N ASN A 75 -1.71 4.72 -7.19
CA ASN A 75 -3.10 4.70 -7.67
C ASN A 75 -3.70 3.30 -7.64
N GLY A 76 -4.34 2.96 -6.52
CA GLY A 76 -5.04 1.68 -6.36
C GLY A 76 -6.24 1.48 -7.30
N SER A 77 -6.72 2.52 -8.00
CA SER A 77 -7.82 2.36 -8.99
C SER A 77 -7.40 1.73 -10.31
N LEU A 78 -6.10 1.45 -10.50
CA LEU A 78 -5.59 0.69 -11.64
C LEU A 78 -5.89 -0.81 -11.53
N VAL A 79 -6.14 -1.32 -10.32
CA VAL A 79 -6.40 -2.73 -10.06
C VAL A 79 -7.68 -2.87 -9.20
N PRO A 80 -8.79 -3.36 -9.75
CA PRO A 80 -8.96 -3.86 -11.13
C PRO A 80 -8.99 -2.72 -12.17
N PRO A 81 -8.63 -3.01 -13.43
CA PRO A 81 -8.71 -2.03 -14.50
C PRO A 81 -10.16 -1.59 -14.74
N ARG A 82 -10.36 -0.33 -15.12
CA ARG A 82 -11.70 0.22 -15.40
C ARG A 82 -12.39 -0.43 -16.59
N MET A 83 -11.61 -0.99 -17.51
CA MET A 83 -12.07 -1.63 -18.74
C MET A 83 -11.10 -2.76 -19.07
N ASP A 84 -11.64 -3.93 -19.38
CA ASP A 84 -10.86 -5.07 -19.85
C ASP A 84 -10.53 -4.96 -21.35
N LEU A 85 -9.64 -5.83 -21.83
CA LEU A 85 -9.18 -5.81 -23.21
C LEU A 85 -10.31 -6.05 -24.22
N PRO A 86 -11.18 -7.07 -24.08
CA PRO A 86 -12.29 -7.28 -25.01
C PRO A 86 -13.21 -6.06 -25.13
N THR A 87 -13.55 -5.42 -24.00
CA THR A 87 -14.39 -4.21 -24.01
C THR A 87 -13.67 -3.02 -24.64
N SER A 88 -12.36 -2.88 -24.40
CA SER A 88 -11.56 -1.81 -25.00
C SER A 88 -11.53 -1.92 -26.52
N LEU A 89 -11.25 -3.12 -27.04
CA LEU A 89 -11.24 -3.42 -28.48
C LEU A 89 -12.62 -3.17 -29.11
N LYS A 90 -13.70 -3.64 -28.46
CA LYS A 90 -15.07 -3.42 -28.93
C LYS A 90 -15.47 -1.94 -29.01
N LYS A 91 -14.89 -1.10 -28.15
CA LYS A 91 -15.12 0.35 -28.12
C LYS A 91 -14.13 1.14 -28.97
N GLU A 92 -13.26 0.46 -29.71
CA GLU A 92 -12.18 1.07 -30.49
C GLU A 92 -11.31 2.01 -29.64
N LYS A 93 -11.16 1.66 -28.36
CA LYS A 93 -10.38 2.44 -27.40
C LYS A 93 -8.98 1.84 -27.32
N PRO A 94 -7.91 2.62 -27.52
CA PRO A 94 -6.54 2.11 -27.41
C PRO A 94 -6.31 1.44 -26.06
N ALA A 95 -5.59 0.32 -26.07
CA ALA A 95 -5.31 -0.46 -24.88
C ALA A 95 -3.81 -0.46 -24.58
N ILE A 96 -3.46 -0.25 -23.32
CA ILE A 96 -2.09 -0.32 -22.82
C ILE A 96 -2.08 -1.48 -21.84
N LEU A 97 -1.53 -2.61 -22.29
CA LEU A 97 -1.32 -3.79 -21.46
C LEU A 97 0.00 -3.61 -20.72
N VAL A 98 -0.02 -3.81 -19.40
CA VAL A 98 1.18 -3.76 -18.57
C VAL A 98 1.30 -5.09 -17.84
N PHE A 99 2.23 -5.93 -18.26
CA PHE A 99 2.50 -7.22 -17.64
C PHE A 99 3.48 -7.05 -16.48
N TYR A 100 3.14 -7.65 -15.34
CA TYR A 100 3.92 -7.53 -14.12
C TYR A 100 3.80 -8.78 -13.23
N VAL A 101 4.70 -8.89 -12.26
CA VAL A 101 4.57 -9.74 -11.07
C VAL A 101 4.68 -8.87 -9.83
N ASP A 102 4.06 -9.28 -8.74
CA ASP A 102 3.97 -8.45 -7.53
C ASP A 102 5.24 -8.47 -6.67
N ASP A 103 6.11 -9.44 -6.90
CA ASP A 103 7.35 -9.68 -6.17
C ASP A 103 8.60 -9.33 -6.99
N SER A 104 8.48 -8.54 -8.06
CA SER A 104 9.64 -8.05 -8.83
C SER A 104 9.94 -6.60 -8.48
N SER A 105 11.17 -6.34 -8.05
CA SER A 105 11.71 -4.99 -7.81
C SER A 105 11.60 -4.10 -9.06
N ASP A 106 11.86 -4.63 -10.25
CA ASP A 106 11.67 -3.90 -11.50
C ASP A 106 10.21 -3.49 -11.73
N CYS A 107 9.25 -4.40 -11.45
CA CYS A 107 7.82 -4.09 -11.54
C CYS A 107 7.39 -3.05 -10.49
N LYS A 108 7.91 -3.14 -9.27
CA LYS A 108 7.67 -2.16 -8.20
C LYS A 108 8.13 -0.76 -8.62
N GLN A 109 9.36 -0.63 -9.13
CA GLN A 109 9.93 0.64 -9.61
C GLN A 109 9.17 1.19 -10.82
N PHE A 110 8.78 0.33 -11.75
CA PHE A 110 8.07 0.72 -12.97
C PHE A 110 6.62 1.18 -12.73
N SER A 111 5.99 0.73 -11.64
CA SER A 111 4.59 1.05 -11.32
C SER A 111 4.28 2.56 -11.28
N GLY A 112 5.21 3.38 -10.79
CA GLY A 112 5.05 4.83 -10.72
C GLY A 112 5.02 5.51 -12.09
N LEU A 113 5.78 4.97 -13.07
CA LEU A 113 5.77 5.44 -14.45
C LEU A 113 4.41 5.17 -15.11
N ILE A 114 3.84 3.99 -14.89
CA ILE A 114 2.53 3.63 -15.43
C ILE A 114 1.40 4.49 -14.84
N THR A 115 1.46 4.81 -13.55
CA THR A 115 0.52 5.79 -12.97
C THR A 115 0.65 7.15 -13.63
N ARG A 116 1.86 7.59 -13.95
CA ARG A 116 2.06 8.83 -14.72
C ARG A 116 1.44 8.74 -16.12
N VAL A 117 1.58 7.62 -16.82
CA VAL A 117 0.90 7.40 -18.10
C VAL A 117 -0.62 7.49 -17.93
N GLN A 118 -1.16 6.91 -16.85
CA GLN A 118 -2.58 6.97 -16.52
C GLN A 118 -3.07 8.39 -16.21
N GLU A 119 -2.28 9.22 -15.53
CA GLU A 119 -2.64 10.62 -15.26
C GLU A 119 -2.98 11.38 -16.55
N PHE A 120 -2.20 11.15 -17.62
CA PHE A 120 -2.40 11.83 -18.91
C PHE A 120 -3.38 11.12 -19.83
N TYR A 121 -3.28 9.80 -19.94
CA TYR A 121 -3.97 9.02 -20.97
C TYR A 121 -5.13 8.18 -20.45
N GLY A 122 -5.30 7.98 -19.14
CA GLY A 122 -6.27 7.04 -18.56
C GLY A 122 -7.75 7.35 -18.85
N ARG A 123 -8.06 8.56 -19.36
CA ARG A 123 -9.39 8.89 -19.91
C ARG A 123 -9.54 8.38 -21.35
N ALA A 124 -8.53 8.56 -22.17
CA ALA A 124 -8.55 8.30 -23.62
C ALA A 124 -8.14 6.87 -23.99
N ALA A 125 -7.25 6.24 -23.22
CA ALA A 125 -6.83 4.84 -23.35
C ALA A 125 -7.36 3.98 -22.19
N SER A 126 -7.42 2.68 -22.39
CA SER A 126 -7.60 1.69 -21.32
C SER A 126 -6.23 1.22 -20.86
N ILE A 127 -5.86 1.49 -19.62
CA ILE A 127 -4.64 0.94 -19.02
C ILE A 127 -5.04 -0.29 -18.24
N ILE A 128 -4.42 -1.41 -18.57
CA ILE A 128 -4.80 -2.74 -18.13
C ILE A 128 -3.56 -3.40 -17.54
N PRO A 129 -3.31 -3.25 -16.24
CA PRO A 129 -2.32 -4.04 -15.55
C PRO A 129 -2.75 -5.50 -15.53
N VAL A 130 -1.83 -6.40 -15.88
CA VAL A 130 -2.07 -7.84 -15.95
C VAL A 130 -0.96 -8.55 -15.18
N THR A 131 -1.32 -9.21 -14.08
CA THR A 131 -0.38 -10.08 -13.38
C THR A 131 -0.19 -11.37 -14.19
N VAL A 132 1.05 -11.71 -14.50
CA VAL A 132 1.37 -12.92 -15.29
C VAL A 132 1.16 -14.20 -14.48
N ASP A 133 1.14 -14.11 -13.14
CA ASP A 133 0.84 -15.24 -12.24
C ASP A 133 -0.60 -15.76 -12.42
N SER A 134 -1.48 -14.94 -13.00
CA SER A 134 -2.86 -15.33 -13.31
C SER A 134 -3.02 -16.13 -14.59
N PHE A 135 -1.96 -16.28 -15.40
CA PHE A 135 -2.06 -16.96 -16.68
C PHE A 135 -2.23 -18.45 -16.50
N ILE A 136 -3.25 -18.99 -17.17
CA ILE A 136 -3.50 -20.41 -17.26
C ILE A 136 -2.64 -20.95 -18.41
N ASP A 137 -1.81 -21.95 -18.14
CA ASP A 137 -1.01 -22.62 -19.15
C ASP A 137 -1.93 -23.31 -20.18
N ARG A 138 -1.88 -22.83 -21.41
CA ARG A 138 -2.65 -23.37 -22.55
C ARG A 138 -1.91 -23.11 -23.84
N ASP A 139 -2.12 -24.00 -24.80
CA ASP A 139 -1.38 -23.99 -26.07
C ASP A 139 -1.61 -22.73 -26.92
N LYS A 140 -2.77 -22.08 -26.80
CA LYS A 140 -3.15 -20.91 -27.62
C LYS A 140 -4.04 -19.93 -26.85
N TYR A 141 -3.72 -18.66 -27.01
CA TYR A 141 -4.54 -17.51 -26.61
C TYR A 141 -5.20 -16.88 -27.82
N THR A 142 -6.30 -16.16 -27.63
CA THR A 142 -6.97 -15.38 -28.66
C THR A 142 -6.60 -13.89 -28.54
N PRO A 143 -6.65 -13.09 -29.64
CA PRO A 143 -6.25 -11.67 -29.60
C PRO A 143 -7.06 -10.75 -28.67
N ASP A 144 -8.20 -11.19 -28.13
CA ASP A 144 -8.96 -10.48 -27.11
C ASP A 144 -8.50 -10.80 -25.68
N GLU A 145 -7.56 -11.72 -25.51
CA GLU A 145 -6.99 -12.13 -24.24
C GLU A 145 -5.62 -11.49 -24.03
N PRO A 146 -5.34 -10.85 -22.87
CA PRO A 146 -4.06 -10.17 -22.67
C PRO A 146 -2.84 -11.08 -22.83
N ALA A 147 -2.94 -12.33 -22.40
CA ALA A 147 -1.86 -13.31 -22.50
C ALA A 147 -1.46 -13.65 -23.95
N TYR A 148 -2.28 -13.31 -24.96
CA TYR A 148 -1.88 -13.39 -26.38
C TYR A 148 -0.70 -12.48 -26.72
N TYR A 149 -0.55 -11.37 -26.00
CA TYR A 149 0.46 -10.34 -26.26
C TYR A 149 1.67 -10.43 -25.34
N TYR A 150 1.67 -11.32 -24.35
CA TYR A 150 2.76 -11.46 -23.40
C TYR A 150 3.95 -12.18 -24.04
N SER A 151 5.15 -11.61 -23.94
CA SER A 151 6.35 -12.21 -24.57
C SER A 151 7.22 -13.03 -23.62
N GLY A 152 6.82 -13.17 -22.34
CA GLY A 152 7.54 -13.99 -21.36
C GLY A 152 8.48 -13.22 -20.44
N VAL A 153 8.43 -11.88 -20.43
CA VAL A 153 9.28 -11.04 -19.56
C VAL A 153 8.46 -9.98 -18.84
N VAL A 154 8.90 -9.59 -17.64
CA VAL A 154 8.26 -8.53 -16.85
C VAL A 154 9.31 -7.57 -16.28
N PRO A 155 8.97 -6.27 -16.10
CA PRO A 155 7.76 -5.63 -16.60
C PRO A 155 7.76 -5.56 -18.15
N GLU A 156 6.58 -5.59 -18.76
CA GLU A 156 6.42 -5.44 -20.20
C GLU A 156 5.22 -4.56 -20.50
N THR A 157 5.34 -3.67 -21.48
CA THR A 157 4.27 -2.77 -21.92
C THR A 157 3.96 -2.99 -23.38
N VAL A 158 2.72 -3.36 -23.68
CA VAL A 158 2.20 -3.51 -25.04
C VAL A 158 1.10 -2.49 -25.29
N ILE A 159 1.21 -1.73 -26.38
CA ILE A 159 0.19 -0.75 -26.78
C ILE A 159 -0.51 -1.22 -28.03
N LEU A 160 -1.83 -1.28 -27.95
CA LEU A 160 -2.74 -1.56 -29.05
C LEU A 160 -3.42 -0.27 -29.48
N ASP A 161 -3.44 -0.01 -30.79
CA ASP A 161 -4.20 1.11 -31.36
C ASP A 161 -5.73 0.86 -31.29
N GLN A 162 -6.52 1.80 -31.82
CA GLN A 162 -7.99 1.72 -31.85
C GLN A 162 -8.50 0.48 -32.60
N LYS A 163 -7.69 -0.12 -33.48
CA LYS A 163 -8.02 -1.29 -34.29
C LYS A 163 -7.52 -2.59 -33.65
N GLY A 164 -6.91 -2.53 -32.47
CA GLY A 164 -6.32 -3.68 -31.80
C GLY A 164 -4.98 -4.12 -32.38
N LYS A 165 -4.34 -3.30 -33.22
CA LYS A 165 -3.01 -3.59 -33.77
C LYS A 165 -1.95 -3.20 -32.74
N VAL A 166 -0.98 -4.08 -32.53
CA VAL A 166 0.22 -3.77 -31.75
C VAL A 166 1.00 -2.65 -32.46
N VAL A 167 1.16 -1.53 -31.78
CA VAL A 167 1.97 -0.39 -32.23
C VAL A 167 3.22 -0.21 -31.38
N TYR A 168 3.30 -0.88 -30.22
CA TYR A 168 4.47 -0.88 -29.35
C TYR A 168 4.52 -2.14 -28.49
N ASP A 169 5.73 -2.65 -28.29
CA ASP A 169 6.09 -3.79 -27.44
C ASP A 169 7.44 -3.44 -26.78
N GLY A 170 7.37 -2.96 -25.54
CA GLY A 170 8.50 -2.50 -24.75
C GLY A 170 8.76 -3.40 -23.56
N LYS A 171 10.00 -3.85 -23.41
CA LYS A 171 10.41 -4.84 -22.39
C LYS A 171 11.29 -4.19 -21.32
N GLY A 172 11.05 -4.56 -20.08
CA GLY A 172 11.72 -4.00 -18.91
C GLY A 172 11.21 -2.60 -18.57
N GLN A 173 12.04 -1.85 -17.84
CA GLN A 173 11.74 -0.49 -17.42
C GLN A 173 11.95 0.49 -18.60
N VAL A 174 10.95 0.60 -19.47
CA VAL A 174 10.98 1.53 -20.61
C VAL A 174 10.77 2.98 -20.15
N PRO A 175 11.45 3.96 -20.77
CA PRO A 175 11.30 5.36 -20.40
C PRO A 175 9.89 5.88 -20.72
N TYR A 176 9.42 6.85 -19.93
CA TYR A 176 8.10 7.47 -20.12
C TYR A 176 7.96 8.08 -21.51
N GLU A 177 9.07 8.63 -22.00
CA GLU A 177 9.18 9.32 -23.26
C GLU A 177 8.83 8.42 -24.45
N GLU A 178 9.25 7.16 -24.40
CA GLU A 178 8.99 6.19 -25.46
C GLU A 178 7.50 5.82 -25.53
N ILE A 179 6.86 5.58 -24.38
CA ILE A 179 5.42 5.34 -24.29
C ILE A 179 4.63 6.57 -24.76
N ASP A 180 5.02 7.76 -24.30
CA ASP A 180 4.34 9.01 -24.65
C ASP A 180 4.45 9.32 -26.15
N ASP A 181 5.59 9.10 -26.78
CA ASP A 181 5.75 9.33 -28.23
C ASP A 181 4.82 8.42 -29.05
N VAL A 182 4.73 7.13 -28.71
CA VAL A 182 3.78 6.19 -29.34
C VAL A 182 2.34 6.64 -29.13
N LEU A 183 1.96 7.02 -27.91
CA LEU A 183 0.58 7.42 -27.62
C LEU A 183 0.21 8.70 -28.37
N ARG A 184 1.15 9.62 -28.57
CA ARG A 184 0.92 10.82 -29.38
C ARG A 184 0.64 10.48 -30.83
N GLU A 185 1.33 9.50 -31.41
CA GLU A 185 1.01 8.98 -32.75
C GLU A 185 -0.39 8.35 -32.78
N VAL A 186 -0.70 7.48 -31.82
CA VAL A 186 -2.01 6.80 -31.70
C VAL A 186 -3.17 7.80 -31.58
N PHE A 187 -2.96 8.92 -30.88
CA PHE A 187 -3.97 9.97 -30.69
C PHE A 187 -3.85 11.14 -31.67
N ASN A 188 -2.94 11.07 -32.66
CA ASN A 188 -2.65 12.14 -33.61
C ASN A 188 -2.41 13.51 -32.91
N LEU A 189 -1.61 13.48 -31.85
CA LEU A 189 -1.17 14.67 -31.10
C LEU A 189 0.12 15.22 -31.71
N LEU A 190 0.37 16.52 -31.53
CA LEU A 190 1.65 17.14 -31.91
C LEU A 190 2.82 16.40 -31.27
N PRO A 191 4.03 16.35 -31.85
CA PRO A 191 5.21 15.79 -31.21
C PRO A 191 5.54 16.46 -29.86
N ARG A 192 6.28 15.78 -28.97
CA ARG A 192 6.65 16.36 -27.66
C ARG A 192 7.44 17.66 -27.81
N SER A 193 8.37 17.72 -28.75
CA SER A 193 9.21 18.89 -29.07
C SER A 193 8.41 20.15 -29.43
N GLU A 194 7.19 19.97 -29.93
CA GLU A 194 6.30 21.06 -30.35
C GLU A 194 5.21 21.38 -29.33
N SER A 195 5.16 20.64 -28.21
CA SER A 195 4.16 20.83 -27.17
C SER A 195 4.68 21.60 -25.96
N GLN A 196 3.79 22.37 -25.33
CA GLN A 196 4.14 23.07 -24.09
C GLN A 196 4.48 22.05 -23.01
N VAL A 197 5.60 22.27 -22.32
CA VAL A 197 6.03 21.44 -21.18
C VAL A 197 4.97 21.51 -20.08
N LEU A 198 4.29 20.40 -19.82
CA LEU A 198 3.32 20.29 -18.74
C LEU A 198 4.08 20.36 -17.40
N LYS A 199 3.99 21.51 -16.72
CA LYS A 199 4.57 21.69 -15.37
C LYS A 199 3.69 21.01 -14.33
N ARG A 200 4.27 20.03 -13.63
CA ARG A 200 3.67 19.37 -12.46
C ARG A 200 3.60 20.35 -11.28
N ARG A 201 2.52 20.32 -10.49
CA ARG A 201 2.58 20.81 -9.10
C ARG A 201 3.18 19.70 -8.25
N SER A 202 4.28 19.96 -7.56
CA SER A 202 4.95 18.97 -6.70
C SER A 202 4.01 18.52 -5.59
N PHE A 203 3.51 17.29 -5.66
CA PHE A 203 2.82 16.66 -4.56
C PHE A 203 3.07 15.15 -4.59
N ASN A 204 4.26 14.75 -4.14
CA ASN A 204 4.48 13.50 -3.39
C ASN A 204 5.93 13.50 -2.87
N GLU A 205 6.14 13.60 -1.56
CA GLU A 205 7.48 13.66 -0.93
C GLU A 205 8.30 12.36 -1.07
N PHE A 206 7.67 11.26 -1.52
CA PHE A 206 8.36 10.00 -1.80
C PHE A 206 8.98 9.92 -3.20
N ASN A 207 8.48 10.70 -4.18
CA ASN A 207 9.00 10.68 -5.56
C ASN A 207 10.10 11.73 -5.81
N SER A 208 10.44 12.55 -4.81
CA SER A 208 11.47 13.60 -4.93
C SER A 208 12.90 13.11 -4.64
N GLY A 209 13.07 11.89 -4.10
CA GLY A 209 14.38 11.36 -3.70
C GLY A 209 15.18 10.66 -4.80
N MET A 210 14.68 10.58 -6.04
CA MET A 210 15.37 9.93 -7.17
C MET A 210 15.80 10.92 -8.26
N ALA A 211 15.96 12.19 -7.88
CA ALA A 211 16.54 13.24 -8.71
C ALA A 211 17.74 13.85 -7.98
N GLU A 212 18.75 13.01 -7.73
CA GLU A 212 20.15 13.43 -7.59
C GLU A 212 21.06 12.36 -8.20
#